data_AF-A0A101J9A3-F1
#
_entry.id   AF-A0A101J9A3-F1
#
_cell.length_a   1.000
_cell.length_b   1.000
_cell.length_c   1.000
_cell.angle_alpha   90.00
_cell.angle_beta   90.00
_cell.angle_gamma   90.00
#
_symmetry.space_group_name_H-M   'P 1'
#
loop_
_entity.id
_entity.type
_entity.pdbx_description
1 polymer ?
#
loop_
_entity_poly.entity_id
_entity_poly.type
_entity_poly.pdbx_seq_one_letter_code
_entity_poly.pdbx_strand_id
1 'polypeptide(L)'
;MRSLERHRDVAAYALGVLNEAEAFRFEDHLMECPRCAAHVTEFGPITRQLMLYRRSTPPFVHPMAKPGPQLLNRLLEAVAARHRARRRRTLYAVAASVVIALAGPGIAMMASGDAGAVRVVEATDARSGVWAQVTTENEAYGTQVELKVKDGAGPRACHLVAIGRDGSEETVTSWSAAHHDARENTMTGASAMHTDEIVRYEVRTAGGEHLVTLKPR
;
A
#
# COMPACT_ATOMS: atom_id res chain seq x y z
N MET A 1 46.91 -41.00 -24.16
CA MET A 1 45.46 -41.20 -24.36
C MET A 1 45.05 -40.56 -25.68
N ARG A 2 44.26 -41.27 -26.48
CA ARG A 2 43.80 -40.79 -27.80
C ARG A 2 42.78 -39.67 -27.60
N SER A 3 42.70 -38.68 -28.51
CA SER A 3 41.75 -37.55 -28.41
C SER A 3 40.28 -38.00 -28.20
N LEU A 4 39.90 -39.16 -28.75
CA LEU A 4 38.57 -39.72 -28.60
C LEU A 4 38.26 -40.20 -27.17
N GLU A 5 39.27 -40.64 -26.42
CA GLU A 5 39.12 -41.06 -25.02
C GLU A 5 38.83 -39.84 -24.14
N ARG A 6 39.55 -38.74 -24.34
CA ARG A 6 39.34 -37.48 -23.60
C ARG A 6 37.93 -36.91 -23.75
N HIS A 7 37.32 -36.97 -24.95
CA HIS A 7 35.95 -36.50 -25.14
C HIS A 7 34.88 -37.34 -24.43
N ARG A 8 35.17 -38.61 -24.07
CA ARG A 8 34.23 -39.48 -23.35
C ARG A 8 34.18 -39.17 -21.85
N ASP A 9 35.24 -38.58 -21.31
CA ASP A 9 35.39 -38.31 -19.88
C ASP A 9 34.58 -37.08 -19.40
N VAL A 10 33.98 -36.32 -20.33
CA VAL A 10 33.22 -35.09 -20.00
C VAL A 10 32.07 -35.30 -19.01
N ALA A 11 31.36 -36.42 -19.11
CA ALA A 11 30.28 -36.75 -18.18
C ALA A 11 30.83 -37.23 -16.81
N ALA A 12 31.95 -37.97 -16.81
CA ALA A 12 32.62 -38.42 -15.59
C ALA A 12 33.21 -37.23 -14.81
N TYR A 13 33.76 -36.24 -15.53
CA TYR A 13 34.20 -34.97 -14.97
C TYR A 13 33.02 -34.19 -14.37
N ALA A 14 31.93 -34.02 -15.13
CA ALA A 14 30.74 -33.30 -14.66
C ALA A 14 30.08 -33.95 -13.43
N LEU A 15 30.16 -35.28 -13.29
CA LEU A 15 29.69 -36.04 -12.13
C LEU A 15 30.68 -36.07 -10.96
N GLY A 16 31.91 -35.57 -11.15
CA GLY A 16 32.97 -35.59 -10.12
C GLY A 16 33.47 -36.99 -9.77
N VAL A 17 33.46 -37.91 -10.74
CA VAL A 17 33.87 -39.32 -10.54
C VAL A 17 35.33 -39.56 -10.95
N LEU A 18 35.92 -38.66 -11.73
CA LEU A 18 37.35 -38.72 -12.09
C LEU A 18 38.22 -38.56 -10.84
N ASN A 19 39.34 -39.28 -10.81
CA ASN A 19 40.36 -39.03 -9.79
C ASN A 19 41.08 -37.69 -10.03
N GLU A 20 41.82 -37.21 -9.04
CA GLU A 20 42.49 -35.89 -9.10
C GLU A 20 43.43 -35.75 -10.30
N ALA A 21 44.21 -36.79 -10.62
CA ALA A 21 45.14 -36.78 -11.75
C ALA A 21 44.44 -36.84 -13.12
N GLU A 22 43.25 -37.44 -13.21
CA GLU A 22 42.40 -37.45 -14.40
C GLU A 22 41.67 -36.13 -14.59
N ALA A 23 41.14 -35.55 -13.52
CA ALA A 23 40.47 -34.24 -13.55
C ALA A 23 41.43 -33.16 -14.05
N PHE A 24 42.64 -33.08 -13.49
CA PHE A 24 43.65 -32.12 -13.93
C PHE A 24 44.01 -32.26 -15.42
N ARG A 25 44.18 -33.49 -15.91
CA ARG A 25 44.45 -33.75 -17.33
C ARG A 25 43.26 -33.41 -18.24
N PHE A 26 42.04 -33.50 -17.72
CA PHE A 26 40.83 -33.13 -18.45
C PHE A 26 40.62 -31.61 -18.47
N GLU A 27 40.96 -30.91 -17.39
CA GLU A 27 40.93 -29.43 -17.31
C GLU A 27 41.87 -28.79 -18.33
N ASP A 28 43.08 -29.33 -18.50
CA ASP A 28 44.00 -28.92 -19.57
C ASP A 28 43.35 -29.04 -20.97
N HIS A 29 42.63 -30.13 -21.21
CA HIS A 29 41.89 -30.32 -22.47
C HIS A 29 40.68 -29.38 -22.61
N LEU A 30 40.00 -29.04 -21.51
CA LEU A 30 38.86 -28.11 -21.53
C LEU A 30 39.28 -26.71 -22.03
N MET A 31 40.51 -26.28 -21.72
CA MET A 31 41.05 -25.00 -22.20
C MET A 31 41.21 -24.95 -23.72
N GLU A 32 41.41 -26.10 -24.37
CA GLU A 32 41.68 -26.21 -25.80
C GLU A 32 40.45 -26.70 -26.62
N CYS A 33 39.37 -27.13 -25.96
CA CYS A 33 38.22 -27.78 -26.63
C CYS A 33 36.87 -27.12 -26.25
N PRO A 34 36.34 -26.19 -27.07
CA PRO A 34 35.09 -25.50 -26.78
C PRO A 34 33.87 -26.43 -26.75
N ARG A 35 33.91 -27.55 -27.48
CA ARG A 35 32.84 -28.55 -27.47
C ARG A 35 32.72 -29.24 -26.11
N CYS A 36 33.83 -29.60 -25.49
CA CYS A 36 33.82 -30.21 -24.16
C CYS A 36 33.39 -29.19 -23.09
N ALA A 37 33.82 -27.93 -23.20
CA ALA A 37 33.34 -26.86 -22.32
C ALA A 37 31.82 -26.70 -22.39
N ALA A 38 31.25 -26.68 -23.60
CA ALA A 38 29.80 -26.61 -23.79
C ALA A 38 29.08 -27.81 -23.15
N HIS A 39 29.55 -29.04 -23.39
CA HIS A 39 28.95 -30.24 -22.81
C HIS A 39 28.99 -30.25 -21.27
N VAL A 40 30.08 -29.79 -20.63
CA VAL A 40 30.12 -29.68 -19.15
C VAL A 40 29.00 -28.79 -18.62
N THR A 41 28.75 -27.65 -19.27
CA THR A 41 27.65 -26.75 -18.87
C THR A 41 26.28 -27.38 -19.11
N GLU A 42 26.10 -28.09 -20.22
CA GLU A 42 24.86 -28.79 -20.57
C GLU A 42 24.53 -29.91 -19.58
N PHE A 43 25.53 -30.57 -18.99
CA PHE A 43 25.31 -31.58 -17.96
C PHE A 43 24.94 -31.01 -16.58
N GLY A 44 25.06 -29.70 -16.34
CA GLY A 44 24.76 -29.06 -15.06
C GLY A 44 23.39 -29.41 -14.46
N PRO A 45 22.28 -29.30 -15.22
CA PRO A 45 20.95 -29.68 -14.72
C PRO A 45 20.82 -31.16 -14.34
N ILE A 46 21.38 -32.06 -15.16
CA ILE A 46 21.28 -33.52 -14.94
C ILE A 46 22.14 -33.94 -13.73
N THR A 47 23.37 -33.45 -13.65
CA THR A 47 24.28 -33.73 -12.51
C THR A 47 23.67 -33.24 -11.20
N ARG A 48 23.04 -32.05 -11.18
CA ARG A 48 22.29 -31.55 -10.02
C ARG A 48 21.15 -32.48 -9.62
N GLN A 49 20.37 -32.98 -10.58
CA GLN A 49 19.26 -33.90 -10.30
C GLN A 49 19.74 -35.24 -9.76
N LEU A 50 20.83 -35.79 -10.31
CA LEU A 50 21.45 -37.03 -9.83
C LEU A 50 22.02 -36.86 -8.41
N MET A 51 22.59 -35.69 -8.10
CA MET A 51 23.05 -35.37 -6.74
C MET A 51 21.89 -35.27 -5.74
N LEU A 52 20.75 -34.69 -6.14
CA LEU A 52 19.55 -34.68 -5.31
C LEU A 52 19.01 -36.09 -5.07
N TYR A 53 18.96 -36.91 -6.12
CA TYR A 53 18.54 -38.31 -6.01
C TYR A 53 19.43 -39.12 -5.06
N ARG A 54 20.76 -38.97 -5.18
CA ARG A 54 21.74 -39.66 -4.31
C ARG A 54 21.60 -39.23 -2.84
N ARG A 55 21.29 -37.96 -2.57
CA ARG A 55 21.07 -37.48 -1.19
C ARG A 55 19.76 -37.96 -0.60
N SER A 56 18.72 -38.10 -1.40
CA SER A 56 17.39 -38.51 -0.94
C SER A 56 17.19 -40.03 -0.87
N THR A 57 18.04 -40.81 -1.55
CA THR A 57 17.87 -42.25 -1.70
C THR A 57 19.01 -43.04 -1.05
N PRO A 58 18.73 -43.90 -0.05
CA PRO A 58 19.73 -44.78 0.53
C PRO A 58 20.32 -45.77 -0.49
N PRO A 59 21.59 -46.20 -0.35
CA PRO A 59 22.28 -47.03 -1.34
C PRO A 59 21.69 -48.43 -1.55
N PHE A 60 20.83 -48.90 -0.66
CA PHE A 60 20.17 -50.20 -0.76
C PHE A 60 18.83 -50.17 -1.53
N VAL A 61 18.40 -49.00 -2.00
CA VAL A 61 17.17 -48.88 -2.81
C VAL A 61 17.54 -48.99 -4.28
N HIS A 62 16.94 -49.94 -4.98
CA HIS A 62 17.13 -50.07 -6.43
C HIS A 62 16.63 -48.82 -7.17
N PRO A 63 17.35 -48.33 -8.20
CA PRO A 63 16.92 -47.16 -8.97
C PRO A 63 15.53 -47.26 -9.61
N MET A 64 15.07 -48.49 -9.86
CA MET A 64 13.75 -48.82 -10.42
C MET A 64 12.78 -49.39 -9.38
N ALA A 65 13.04 -49.17 -8.08
CA ALA A 65 12.15 -49.61 -7.02
C ALA A 65 10.80 -48.90 -7.15
N LYS A 66 9.72 -49.69 -7.25
CA LYS A 66 8.35 -49.17 -7.21
C LYS A 66 7.91 -49.05 -5.74
N PRO A 67 7.25 -47.96 -5.34
CA PRO A 67 6.66 -47.88 -4.02
C PRO A 67 5.63 -49.00 -3.86
N GLY A 68 5.62 -49.66 -2.70
CA GLY A 68 4.61 -50.66 -2.39
C GLY A 68 3.20 -50.05 -2.42
N PRO A 69 2.16 -50.82 -2.81
CA PRO A 69 0.80 -50.31 -2.99
C PRO A 69 0.24 -49.66 -1.71
N GLN A 70 0.65 -50.16 -0.55
CA GLN A 70 0.24 -49.63 0.75
C GLN A 70 0.85 -48.24 1.05
N LEU A 71 2.10 -48.01 0.66
CA LEU A 71 2.78 -46.72 0.83
C LEU A 71 2.14 -45.67 -0.09
N LEU A 72 1.88 -46.05 -1.34
CA LEU A 72 1.21 -45.17 -2.30
C LEU A 72 -0.18 -44.75 -1.80
N ASN A 73 -1.00 -45.70 -1.36
CA ASN A 73 -2.34 -45.40 -0.84
C ASN A 73 -2.29 -44.46 0.37
N ARG A 74 -1.36 -44.67 1.31
CA ARG A 74 -1.16 -43.77 2.46
C ARG A 74 -0.77 -42.36 2.04
N LEU A 75 0.11 -42.21 1.03
CA LEU A 75 0.51 -40.90 0.53
C LEU A 75 -0.65 -40.18 -0.17
N LEU A 76 -1.43 -40.89 -0.98
CA LEU A 76 -2.62 -40.34 -1.64
C LEU A 76 -3.66 -39.91 -0.61
N GLU A 77 -3.90 -40.71 0.43
CA GLU A 77 -4.78 -40.36 1.54
C GLU A 77 -4.28 -39.13 2.32
N ALA A 78 -2.98 -39.05 2.60
CA ALA A 78 -2.37 -37.91 3.28
C ALA A 78 -2.51 -36.62 2.46
N VAL A 79 -2.27 -36.68 1.15
CA VAL A 79 -2.46 -35.53 0.23
C VAL A 79 -3.94 -35.12 0.18
N ALA A 80 -4.85 -36.09 0.06
CA ALA A 80 -6.29 -35.83 0.05
C ALA A 80 -6.77 -35.21 1.37
N ALA A 81 -6.24 -35.66 2.52
CA ALA A 81 -6.52 -35.05 3.82
C ALA A 81 -6.01 -33.60 3.89
N ARG A 82 -4.81 -33.32 3.39
CA ARG A 82 -4.24 -31.97 3.35
C ARG A 82 -5.03 -31.03 2.45
N HIS A 83 -5.48 -31.51 1.28
CA HIS A 83 -6.36 -30.74 0.40
C HIS A 83 -7.71 -30.44 1.05
N ARG A 84 -8.34 -31.41 1.72
CA ARG A 84 -9.59 -31.20 2.47
C ARG A 84 -9.42 -30.16 3.57
N ALA A 85 -8.33 -30.22 4.34
CA ALA A 85 -8.04 -29.23 5.37
C ALA A 85 -7.83 -27.82 4.80
N ARG A 86 -7.08 -27.70 3.69
CA ARG A 86 -6.89 -26.41 3.01
C ARG A 86 -8.21 -25.86 2.48
N ARG A 87 -9.04 -26.69 1.84
CA ARG A 87 -10.37 -26.30 1.34
C ARG A 87 -11.30 -25.84 2.46
N ARG A 88 -11.30 -26.51 3.62
CA ARG A 88 -12.06 -26.07 4.79
C ARG A 88 -11.59 -24.71 5.30
N ARG A 89 -10.27 -24.51 5.44
CA ARG A 89 -9.70 -23.21 5.85
C ARG A 89 -10.06 -22.09 4.88
N THR A 90 -10.00 -22.33 3.57
CA THR A 90 -10.41 -21.33 2.58
C THR A 90 -11.91 -21.05 2.65
N LEU A 91 -12.75 -22.07 2.87
CA LEU A 91 -14.19 -21.86 3.06
C LEU A 91 -14.49 -21.04 4.31
N TYR A 92 -13.79 -21.29 5.43
CA TYR A 92 -13.92 -20.46 6.63
C TYR A 92 -13.45 -19.02 6.41
N ALA A 93 -12.36 -18.82 5.66
CA ALA A 93 -11.89 -17.47 5.31
C ALA A 93 -12.91 -16.71 4.43
N VAL A 94 -13.51 -17.38 3.45
CA VAL A 94 -14.59 -16.80 2.64
C VAL A 94 -15.82 -16.50 3.49
N ALA A 95 -16.26 -17.42 4.34
CA ALA A 95 -17.40 -17.19 5.23
C ALA A 95 -17.14 -16.01 6.19
N ALA A 96 -15.95 -15.92 6.78
CA ALA A 96 -15.54 -14.78 7.60
C ALA A 96 -15.55 -13.47 6.80
N SER A 97 -15.08 -13.47 5.55
CA SER A 97 -15.14 -12.28 4.70
C SER A 97 -16.57 -11.80 4.41
N VAL A 98 -17.52 -12.73 4.24
CA VAL A 98 -18.94 -12.40 4.05
C VAL A 98 -19.53 -11.81 5.33
N VAL A 99 -19.23 -12.39 6.50
CA VAL A 99 -19.66 -11.85 7.80
C VAL A 99 -19.10 -10.45 8.03
N ILE A 100 -17.80 -10.23 7.75
CA ILE A 100 -17.17 -8.92 7.87
C ILE A 100 -17.78 -7.93 6.87
N ALA A 101 -18.07 -8.34 5.63
CA ALA A 101 -18.70 -7.47 4.64
C ALA A 101 -20.14 -7.08 5.00
N LEU A 102 -20.89 -7.95 5.68
CA LEU A 102 -22.27 -7.68 6.10
C LEU A 102 -22.37 -6.94 7.45
N ALA A 103 -21.49 -7.25 8.41
CA ALA A 103 -21.48 -6.63 9.74
C ALA A 103 -20.61 -5.37 9.80
N GLY A 104 -19.59 -5.27 8.95
CA GLY A 104 -18.65 -4.15 8.90
C GLY A 104 -19.31 -2.80 8.62
N PRO A 105 -20.25 -2.69 7.66
CA PRO A 105 -20.98 -1.44 7.41
C PRO A 105 -21.82 -1.01 8.62
N GLY A 106 -22.44 -1.95 9.35
CA GLY A 106 -23.24 -1.63 10.53
C GLY A 106 -22.40 -1.10 11.71
N ILE A 107 -21.21 -1.66 11.91
CA ILE A 107 -20.26 -1.20 12.95
C ILE A 107 -19.64 0.14 12.55
N ALA A 108 -19.31 0.33 11.27
CA ALA A 108 -18.82 1.61 10.75
C ALA A 108 -19.87 2.72 10.87
N MET A 109 -21.13 2.43 10.55
CA MET A 109 -22.23 3.40 10.69
C MET A 109 -22.56 3.76 12.15
N MET A 110 -22.33 2.84 13.10
CA MET A 110 -22.44 3.14 14.53
C MET A 110 -21.25 3.95 15.09
N ALA A 111 -20.06 3.82 14.48
CA ALA A 111 -18.89 4.63 14.82
C ALA A 111 -18.92 6.03 14.18
N SER A 112 -19.61 6.19 13.05
CA SER A 112 -19.79 7.47 12.35
C SER A 112 -21.08 8.19 12.75
N GLY A 113 -21.44 8.14 14.04
CA GLY A 113 -22.37 9.10 14.59
C GLY A 113 -21.65 10.44 14.70
N ASP A 114 -21.83 11.31 13.70
CA ASP A 114 -21.47 12.74 13.65
C ASP A 114 -20.15 13.17 12.95
N ALA A 115 -19.40 12.24 12.36
CA ALA A 115 -18.26 12.58 11.47
C ALA A 115 -18.74 12.66 10.00
N GLY A 116 -18.67 13.86 9.38
CA GLY A 116 -18.83 14.05 7.93
C GLY A 116 -20.00 14.89 7.44
N ALA A 117 -20.70 15.63 8.30
CA ALA A 117 -21.68 16.63 7.82
C ALA A 117 -20.95 17.88 7.33
N VAL A 118 -20.59 17.92 6.04
CA VAL A 118 -20.09 19.14 5.39
C VAL A 118 -21.17 20.23 5.49
N ARG A 119 -20.85 21.34 6.16
CA ARG A 119 -21.74 22.51 6.25
C ARG A 119 -21.22 23.63 5.37
N VAL A 120 -22.13 24.29 4.65
CA VAL A 120 -21.81 25.46 3.84
C VAL A 120 -22.67 26.62 4.29
N VAL A 121 -22.03 27.75 4.59
CA VAL A 121 -22.71 29.01 4.91
C VAL A 121 -22.14 30.12 4.04
N GLU A 122 -23.02 30.95 3.50
CA GLU A 122 -22.64 32.12 2.73
C GLU A 122 -23.33 33.37 3.25
N ALA A 123 -22.65 34.51 3.12
CA ALA A 123 -23.19 35.82 3.47
C ALA A 123 -22.57 36.92 2.61
N THR A 124 -23.34 37.98 2.38
CA THR A 124 -22.86 39.25 1.82
C THR A 124 -23.18 40.35 2.81
N ASP A 125 -22.21 41.18 3.16
CA ASP A 125 -22.45 42.38 3.97
C ASP A 125 -22.76 43.58 3.07
N ALA A 126 -23.91 44.22 3.31
CA ALA A 126 -24.37 45.34 2.47
C ALA A 126 -23.55 46.64 2.68
N ARG A 127 -22.84 46.77 3.81
CA ARG A 127 -22.08 47.98 4.15
C ARG A 127 -20.66 47.90 3.58
N SER A 128 -19.98 46.77 3.75
CA SER A 128 -18.64 46.56 3.21
C SER A 128 -18.65 46.11 1.75
N GLY A 129 -19.74 45.51 1.28
CA GLY A 129 -19.84 44.89 -0.04
C GLY A 129 -19.09 43.55 -0.16
N VAL A 130 -18.54 43.03 0.94
CA VAL A 130 -17.78 41.78 0.96
C VAL A 130 -18.74 40.60 0.96
N TRP A 131 -18.52 39.66 0.04
CA TRP A 131 -19.16 38.34 0.03
C TRP A 131 -18.18 37.29 0.54
N ALA A 132 -18.68 36.36 1.36
CA ALA A 132 -17.92 35.22 1.83
C ALA A 132 -18.79 33.95 1.83
N GLN A 133 -18.14 32.81 1.62
CA GLN A 133 -18.68 31.47 1.81
C GLN A 133 -17.69 30.64 2.59
N VAL A 134 -18.17 29.98 3.64
CA VAL A 134 -17.40 29.07 4.49
C VAL A 134 -17.97 27.67 4.33
N THR A 135 -17.09 26.75 3.93
CA THR A 135 -17.36 25.30 3.90
C THR A 135 -16.58 24.66 5.03
N THR A 136 -17.27 23.92 5.90
CA THR A 136 -16.68 23.30 7.09
C THR A 136 -16.94 21.81 7.13
N GLU A 137 -15.93 21.05 7.54
CA GLU A 137 -16.02 19.62 7.79
C GLU A 137 -15.53 19.32 9.21
N ASN A 138 -16.28 18.48 9.94
CA ASN A 138 -15.93 18.08 11.29
C ASN A 138 -14.89 16.95 11.25
N GLU A 139 -13.76 17.17 11.88
CA GLU A 139 -12.60 16.29 11.89
C GLU A 139 -12.25 15.87 13.33
N ALA A 140 -11.43 14.83 13.47
CA ALA A 140 -10.99 14.35 14.79
C ALA A 140 -10.20 15.40 15.60
N TYR A 141 -9.63 16.41 14.94
CA TYR A 141 -8.83 17.48 15.57
C TYR A 141 -9.59 18.81 15.72
N GLY A 142 -10.85 18.90 15.28
CA GLY A 142 -11.63 20.14 15.28
C GLY A 142 -12.37 20.34 13.95
N THR A 143 -12.36 21.56 13.41
CA THR A 143 -13.06 21.89 12.17
C THR A 143 -12.09 22.28 11.07
N GLN A 144 -12.14 21.58 9.94
CA GLN A 144 -11.48 21.98 8.70
C GLN A 144 -12.33 23.03 7.99
N VAL A 145 -11.71 24.12 7.51
CA VAL A 145 -12.41 25.27 6.93
C VAL A 145 -11.84 25.64 5.57
N GLU A 146 -12.71 25.70 4.55
CA GLU A 146 -12.45 26.38 3.29
C GLU A 146 -13.25 27.69 3.24
N LEU A 147 -12.56 28.81 3.03
CA LEU A 147 -13.15 30.13 2.85
C LEU A 147 -13.01 30.56 1.40
N LYS A 148 -14.12 31.01 0.82
CA LYS A 148 -14.16 31.78 -0.42
C LYS A 148 -14.57 33.21 -0.11
N VAL A 149 -13.86 34.19 -0.64
CA VAL A 149 -14.15 35.61 -0.40
C VAL A 149 -14.06 36.42 -1.69
N LYS A 150 -14.92 37.44 -1.81
CA LYS A 150 -14.86 38.49 -2.83
C LYS A 150 -14.83 39.84 -2.13
N ASP A 151 -13.76 40.59 -2.32
CA ASP A 151 -13.55 41.93 -1.72
C ASP A 151 -12.99 42.89 -2.78
N GLY A 152 -13.85 43.80 -3.27
CA GLY A 152 -13.46 44.81 -4.27
C GLY A 152 -12.80 46.06 -3.70
N ALA A 153 -12.73 46.19 -2.36
CA ALA A 153 -12.30 47.41 -1.67
C ALA A 153 -10.85 47.35 -1.15
N GLY A 154 -10.04 46.40 -1.62
CA GLY A 154 -8.62 46.29 -1.29
C GLY A 154 -7.76 47.49 -1.78
N PRO A 155 -6.48 47.58 -1.36
CA PRO A 155 -5.71 46.54 -0.68
C PRO A 155 -5.82 46.59 0.84
N ARG A 156 -6.03 45.44 1.48
CA ARG A 156 -6.08 45.31 2.95
C ARG A 156 -5.68 43.90 3.39
N ALA A 157 -5.09 43.78 4.59
CA ALA A 157 -4.85 42.49 5.23
C ALA A 157 -6.10 42.07 6.01
N CYS A 158 -6.52 40.82 5.84
CA CYS A 158 -7.75 40.26 6.39
C CYS A 158 -7.49 38.90 7.07
N HIS A 159 -8.39 38.52 7.95
CA HIS A 159 -8.40 37.21 8.60
C HIS A 159 -9.82 36.74 8.86
N LEU A 160 -9.98 35.41 8.92
CA LEU A 160 -11.21 34.74 9.29
C LEU A 160 -11.11 34.31 10.76
N VAL A 161 -12.11 34.68 11.55
CA VAL A 161 -12.22 34.32 12.97
C VAL A 161 -13.41 33.39 13.15
N ALA A 162 -13.20 32.23 13.76
CA ALA A 162 -14.26 31.38 14.29
C ALA A 162 -14.59 31.84 15.71
N ILE A 163 -15.88 32.00 16.02
CA ILE A 163 -16.33 32.36 17.37
C ILE A 163 -17.11 31.19 17.97
N GLY A 164 -16.60 30.70 19.11
CA GLY A 164 -17.19 29.61 19.89
C GLY A 164 -18.42 30.03 20.69
N ARG A 165 -19.20 29.05 21.12
CA ARG A 165 -20.39 29.24 21.98
C ARG A 165 -20.04 29.84 23.34
N ASP A 166 -18.83 29.59 23.83
CA ASP A 166 -18.27 30.15 25.06
C ASP A 166 -17.71 31.58 24.90
N GLY A 167 -17.72 32.11 23.67
CA GLY A 167 -17.17 33.42 23.32
C GLY A 167 -15.67 33.40 23.01
N SER A 168 -15.02 32.23 22.97
CA SER A 168 -13.66 32.11 22.47
C SER A 168 -13.58 32.53 20.99
N GLU A 169 -12.45 33.16 20.62
CA GLU A 169 -12.18 33.58 19.25
C GLU A 169 -10.89 32.89 18.76
N GLU A 170 -10.95 32.22 17.62
CA GLU A 170 -9.81 31.56 16.99
C GLU A 170 -9.62 32.06 15.56
N THR A 171 -8.40 32.48 15.21
CA THR A 171 -8.09 32.89 13.84
C THR A 171 -7.81 31.66 12.98
N VAL A 172 -8.70 31.39 12.03
CA VAL A 172 -8.66 30.20 11.17
C VAL A 172 -7.63 30.35 10.05
N THR A 173 -7.61 31.51 9.39
CA THR A 173 -6.70 31.80 8.28
C THR A 173 -6.56 33.31 8.06
N SER A 174 -5.49 33.74 7.40
CA SER A 174 -5.21 35.16 7.07
C SER A 174 -4.72 35.32 5.64
N TRP A 175 -5.03 36.45 5.01
CA TRP A 175 -4.66 36.75 3.62
C TRP A 175 -4.57 38.26 3.38
N SER A 176 -4.08 38.64 2.20
CA SER A 176 -4.11 40.01 1.72
C SER A 176 -5.03 40.11 0.51
N ALA A 177 -6.06 40.96 0.61
CA ALA A 177 -6.90 41.31 -0.52
C ALA A 177 -6.13 42.29 -1.43
N ALA A 178 -6.02 41.96 -2.72
CA ALA A 178 -5.35 42.79 -3.71
C ALA A 178 -6.21 44.01 -4.11
N HIS A 179 -5.58 45.06 -4.65
CA HIS A 179 -6.28 46.25 -5.11
C HIS A 179 -7.12 45.96 -6.35
N HIS A 180 -8.39 46.40 -6.35
CA HIS A 180 -9.33 46.25 -7.48
C HIS A 180 -9.54 44.82 -8.00
N ASP A 181 -9.32 43.79 -7.16
CA ASP A 181 -9.57 42.40 -7.55
C ASP A 181 -10.84 41.86 -6.87
N ALA A 182 -11.97 41.96 -7.57
CA ALA A 182 -13.24 41.39 -7.12
C ALA A 182 -13.36 39.88 -7.43
N ARG A 183 -12.27 39.20 -7.84
CA ARG A 183 -12.29 37.76 -8.06
C ARG A 183 -12.46 37.01 -6.75
N GLU A 184 -13.00 35.80 -6.89
CA GLU A 184 -13.09 34.86 -5.79
C GLU A 184 -11.69 34.41 -5.39
N ASN A 185 -11.34 34.63 -4.13
CA ASN A 185 -10.12 34.10 -3.51
C ASN A 185 -10.50 32.96 -2.58
N THR A 186 -9.76 31.85 -2.67
CA THR A 186 -9.96 30.68 -1.80
C THR A 186 -8.80 30.56 -0.82
N MET A 187 -9.14 30.40 0.46
CA MET A 187 -8.20 30.14 1.54
C MET A 187 -8.65 28.91 2.30
N THR A 188 -7.69 28.19 2.87
CA THR A 188 -7.93 27.01 3.71
C THR A 188 -7.32 27.26 5.08
N GLY A 189 -7.96 26.74 6.12
CA GLY A 189 -7.49 26.77 7.49
C GLY A 189 -8.21 25.75 8.36
N ALA A 190 -7.93 25.77 9.66
CA ALA A 190 -8.56 24.90 10.63
C ALA A 190 -8.80 25.64 11.95
N SER A 191 -9.70 25.10 12.76
CA SER A 191 -10.02 25.55 14.11
C SER A 191 -9.97 24.35 15.05
N ALA A 192 -9.47 24.51 16.27
CA ALA A 192 -9.51 23.43 17.27
C ALA A 192 -10.95 23.14 17.76
N MET A 193 -11.83 24.14 17.69
CA MET A 193 -13.27 23.98 17.92
C MET A 193 -13.93 23.05 16.89
N HIS A 194 -14.83 22.18 17.36
CA HIS A 194 -15.72 21.39 16.51
C HIS A 194 -16.84 22.25 15.90
N THR A 195 -17.45 21.74 14.82
CA THR A 195 -18.37 22.53 13.99
C THR A 195 -19.62 22.96 14.77
N ASP A 196 -20.06 22.17 15.75
CA ASP A 196 -21.20 22.43 16.63
C ASP A 196 -20.88 23.40 17.79
N GLU A 197 -19.59 23.61 18.08
CA GLU A 197 -19.10 24.59 19.05
C GLU A 197 -19.04 26.00 18.46
N ILE A 198 -18.92 26.13 17.14
CA ILE A 198 -18.80 27.42 16.44
C ILE A 198 -20.18 28.02 16.14
N VAL A 199 -20.43 29.22 16.68
CA VAL A 199 -21.73 29.91 16.53
C VAL A 199 -21.76 30.91 15.36
N ARG A 200 -20.60 31.40 14.93
CA ARG A 200 -20.45 32.25 13.74
C ARG A 200 -18.99 32.36 13.31
N TYR A 201 -18.80 32.78 12.06
CA TYR A 201 -17.53 33.20 11.52
C TYR A 201 -17.56 34.70 11.20
N GLU A 202 -16.43 35.37 11.38
CA GLU A 202 -16.29 36.78 11.03
C GLU A 202 -15.05 37.00 10.16
N VAL A 203 -15.21 37.72 9.07
CA VAL A 203 -14.08 38.27 8.32
C VAL A 203 -13.78 39.65 8.87
N ARG A 204 -12.54 39.86 9.31
CA ARG A 204 -12.06 41.13 9.88
C ARG A 204 -10.80 41.60 9.17
N THR A 205 -10.56 42.91 9.11
CA THR A 205 -9.26 43.44 8.71
C THR A 205 -8.25 43.26 9.83
N ALA A 206 -6.96 43.34 9.52
CA ALA A 206 -5.89 43.35 10.53
C ALA A 206 -6.03 44.49 11.55
N GLY A 207 -6.75 45.57 11.21
CA GLY A 207 -7.09 46.66 12.13
C GLY A 207 -8.32 46.42 12.99
N GLY A 208 -8.96 45.25 12.89
CA GLY A 208 -10.16 44.89 13.67
C GLY A 208 -11.48 45.37 13.06
N GLU A 209 -11.47 45.95 11.86
CA GLU A 209 -12.70 46.34 11.18
C GLU A 209 -13.47 45.09 10.73
N HIS A 210 -14.73 44.99 11.13
CA HIS A 210 -15.62 43.90 10.74
C HIS A 210 -16.14 44.07 9.31
N LEU A 211 -15.95 43.05 8.47
CA LEU A 211 -16.34 43.07 7.05
C LEU A 211 -17.60 42.26 6.76
N VAL A 212 -17.69 41.02 7.25
CA VAL A 212 -18.88 40.17 7.06
C VAL A 212 -19.00 39.12 8.18
N THR A 213 -20.23 38.79 8.57
CA THR A 213 -20.56 37.70 9.51
C THR A 213 -21.25 36.54 8.79
N LEU A 214 -20.80 35.31 9.00
CA LEU A 214 -21.47 34.09 8.54
C LEU A 214 -21.98 33.29 9.74
N LYS A 215 -23.26 32.91 9.74
CA LYS A 215 -23.87 32.12 10.82
C LYS A 215 -24.23 30.72 10.32
N PRO A 216 -23.52 29.67 10.77
CA PRO A 216 -23.91 28.29 10.51
C PRO A 216 -25.36 28.08 10.98
N ARG A 217 -26.17 27.41 10.16
CA ARG A 217 -27.54 27.02 10.52
C ARG A 217 -27.54 25.77 11.38
#